data_AF-A0A3Q3W180-F1
#
_entry.id   AF-A0A3Q3W180-F1
#
_cell.length_a   1.000
_cell.length_b   1.000
_cell.length_c   1.000
_cell.angle_alpha   90.00
_cell.angle_beta   90.00
_cell.angle_gamma   90.00
#
_symmetry.space_group_name_H-M   'P 1'
#
loop_
_entity.id
_entity.type
_entity.pdbx_description
1 polymer ?
#
loop_
_entity_poly.entity_id
_entity_poly.type
_entity_poly.pdbx_seq_one_letter_code
_entity_poly.pdbx_strand_id
1 'polypeptide(L)'
;HFTKTTVTFCRKADLLRYLQHLATFVLDRKDGMITVDDGVRRLRLLEAKGKVWTQEMLLQVEEKSVSLIDLENKVKELAEHLHITSLSTK
;
A
#
# COMPACT_ATOMS: atom_id res chain seq x y z
N HIS A 1 19.06 22.27 -24.38
CA HIS A 1 19.27 22.24 -22.92
C HIS A 1 18.64 20.95 -22.41
N PHE A 2 19.46 19.96 -22.03
CA PHE A 2 18.99 18.60 -21.73
C PHE A 2 18.31 18.53 -20.37
N THR A 3 17.07 18.03 -20.34
CA THR A 3 16.34 17.66 -19.13
C THR A 3 17.09 16.53 -18.44
N LYS A 4 17.51 16.75 -17.20
CA LYS A 4 18.20 15.76 -16.39
C LYS A 4 17.15 14.77 -15.87
N THR A 5 16.80 13.78 -16.68
CA THR A 5 15.99 12.64 -16.25
C THR A 5 16.86 11.74 -15.38
N THR A 6 16.66 11.79 -14.06
CA THR A 6 17.29 10.86 -13.13
C THR A 6 16.65 9.49 -13.33
N VAL A 7 17.29 8.65 -14.14
CA VAL A 7 16.98 7.22 -14.23
C VAL A 7 17.71 6.54 -13.07
N THR A 8 16.99 6.26 -11.99
CA THR A 8 17.53 5.48 -10.88
C THR A 8 17.56 4.01 -11.29
N PHE A 9 18.72 3.52 -11.72
CA PHE A 9 18.95 2.09 -11.93
C PHE A 9 19.20 1.43 -10.56
N CYS A 10 18.14 0.94 -9.92
CA CYS A 10 18.26 0.16 -8.70
C CYS A 10 18.82 -1.24 -9.02
N ARG A 11 20.04 -1.52 -8.56
CA ARG A 11 20.58 -2.89 -8.51
C ARG A 11 19.71 -3.73 -7.56
N LYS A 12 19.42 -4.97 -7.95
CA LYS A 12 18.81 -6.07 -7.17
C LYS A 12 19.02 -5.98 -5.65
N ALA A 13 18.16 -5.24 -4.97
CA ALA A 13 18.05 -5.24 -3.52
C ALA A 13 16.59 -4.95 -3.22
N ASP A 14 15.98 -5.84 -2.43
CA ASP A 14 14.60 -5.73 -1.99
C ASP A 14 14.37 -4.33 -1.41
N LEU A 15 13.41 -3.59 -1.97
CA LEU A 15 13.11 -2.24 -1.50
C LEU A 15 12.31 -2.34 -0.20
N LEU A 16 12.88 -1.87 0.90
CA LEU A 16 12.23 -1.79 2.21
C LEU A 16 11.85 -0.34 2.53
N ARG A 17 10.59 -0.11 2.91
CA ARG A 17 10.06 1.22 3.28
C ARG A 17 9.16 1.16 4.50
N TYR A 18 9.40 2.04 5.47
CA TYR A 18 8.51 2.26 6.61
C TYR A 18 7.26 3.03 6.17
N LEU A 19 6.09 2.59 6.62
CA LEU A 19 4.78 3.19 6.32
C LEU A 19 3.92 3.25 7.59
N GLN A 20 2.95 4.17 7.57
CA GLN A 20 1.80 4.16 8.48
C GLN A 20 0.57 3.68 7.70
N HIS A 21 0.09 2.49 8.02
CA HIS A 21 -1.18 1.98 7.47
C HIS A 21 -2.35 2.63 8.21
N LEU A 22 -3.37 3.03 7.45
CA LEU A 22 -4.53 3.76 7.97
C LEU A 22 -5.83 2.97 7.85
N ALA A 23 -6.00 2.20 6.76
CA ALA A 23 -7.17 1.38 6.52
C ALA A 23 -6.95 0.44 5.31
N THR A 24 -7.64 -0.71 5.32
CA THR A 24 -7.82 -1.57 4.14
C THR A 24 -9.30 -1.61 3.79
N PHE A 25 -9.63 -1.42 2.51
CA PHE A 25 -11.01 -1.46 2.03
C PHE A 25 -11.19 -2.58 1.00
N VAL A 26 -12.32 -3.28 1.09
CA VAL A 26 -12.78 -4.19 0.04
C VAL A 26 -13.46 -3.37 -1.04
N LEU A 27 -13.06 -3.55 -2.30
CA LEU A 27 -13.72 -2.94 -3.44
C LEU A 27 -14.95 -3.78 -3.84
N ASP A 28 -16.15 -3.26 -3.58
CA ASP A 28 -17.42 -3.86 -4.01
C ASP A 28 -18.32 -2.76 -4.60
N ARG A 29 -18.91 -3.04 -5.77
CA ARG A 29 -19.88 -2.15 -6.40
C ARG A 29 -21.12 -1.96 -5.55
N LYS A 30 -21.54 -2.99 -4.79
CA LYS A 30 -22.71 -2.91 -3.91
C LYS A 30 -22.53 -1.88 -2.79
N ASP A 31 -21.29 -1.71 -2.33
CA ASP A 31 -20.92 -0.76 -1.30
C ASP A 31 -20.52 0.62 -1.86
N GLY A 32 -20.64 0.81 -3.18
CA GLY A 32 -20.20 2.02 -3.87
C GLY A 32 -18.70 2.25 -3.81
N MET A 33 -17.91 1.19 -3.59
CA MET A 33 -16.45 1.24 -3.46
C MET A 33 -15.81 0.71 -4.76
N ILE A 34 -15.80 1.56 -5.79
CA ILE A 34 -15.39 1.17 -7.14
C ILE A 34 -14.05 1.81 -7.52
N THR A 35 -13.79 3.01 -7.02
CA THR A 35 -12.61 3.81 -7.37
C THR A 35 -11.75 4.09 -6.14
N VAL A 36 -10.50 4.50 -6.39
CA VAL A 36 -9.60 4.97 -5.33
C VAL A 36 -10.19 6.18 -4.61
N ASP A 37 -10.86 7.09 -5.34
CA ASP A 37 -11.50 8.28 -4.78
C ASP A 37 -12.62 7.94 -3.80
N ASP A 38 -13.38 6.86 -4.05
CA ASP A 38 -14.38 6.35 -3.10
C ASP A 38 -13.74 5.88 -1.79
N GLY A 39 -12.57 5.22 -1.89
CA GLY A 39 -11.76 4.81 -0.76
C GLY A 39 -11.27 6.00 0.06
N VAL A 40 -10.72 7.03 -0.61
CA VAL A 40 -10.25 8.27 0.04
C VAL A 40 -11.40 9.00 0.73
N ARG A 41 -12.56 9.11 0.08
CA ARG A 41 -13.76 9.72 0.67
C ARG A 41 -14.21 8.96 1.92
N ARG A 42 -14.22 7.62 1.89
CA ARG A 42 -14.57 6.80 3.05
C ARG A 42 -13.55 6.95 4.18
N LEU A 43 -12.25 7.01 3.87
CA LEU A 43 -11.20 7.26 4.85
C LEU A 43 -11.41 8.59 5.58
N ARG A 44 -11.67 9.68 4.84
CA ARG A 44 -11.97 11.00 5.42
C ARG A 44 -13.20 10.98 6.34
N LEU A 45 -14.24 10.22 6.00
CA LEU A 45 -15.42 10.07 6.85
C LEU A 45 -15.11 9.29 8.14
N LEU A 46 -14.19 8.33 8.11
CA LEU A 46 -13.73 7.63 9.30
C LEU A 46 -12.86 8.53 10.18
N GLU A 47 -11.96 9.30 9.56
CA GLU A 47 -11.10 10.26 10.24
C GLU A 47 -11.93 11.32 10.97
N ALA A 48 -12.93 11.91 10.30
CA ALA A 48 -13.85 12.88 10.90
C ALA A 48 -14.65 12.31 12.09
N LYS A 49 -14.79 10.98 12.17
CA LYS A 49 -15.45 10.27 13.28
C LYS A 49 -14.47 9.79 14.36
N GLY A 50 -13.17 10.07 14.22
CA GLY A 50 -12.12 9.57 15.12
C GLY A 50 -11.93 8.05 15.04
N LYS A 51 -12.28 7.43 13.90
CA LYS A 51 -12.22 5.97 13.69
C LYS A 51 -11.03 5.52 12.85
N VAL A 52 -9.99 6.34 12.75
CA VAL A 52 -8.74 6.01 12.06
C VAL A 52 -7.65 5.88 13.13
N TRP A 53 -6.93 4.76 13.10
CA TRP A 53 -5.73 4.55 13.87
C TRP A 53 -4.59 4.22 12.91
N THR A 54 -3.37 4.61 13.28
CA THR A 54 -2.18 4.33 12.48
C THR A 54 -1.54 3.02 12.96
N GLN A 55 -1.13 2.18 12.02
CA GLN A 55 -0.32 0.98 12.32
C GLN A 55 1.02 1.06 11.59
N GLU A 56 2.12 0.85 12.31
CA GLU A 56 3.47 0.89 11.74
C GLU A 56 3.75 -0.38 10.93
N MET A 57 4.06 -0.21 9.66
CA MET A 57 4.27 -1.31 8.71
C MET A 57 5.59 -1.15 7.96
N LEU A 58 6.19 -2.27 7.57
CA LEU A 58 7.29 -2.32 6.63
C LEU A 58 6.79 -2.89 5.29
N LEU A 59 6.85 -2.07 4.25
CA LEU A 59 6.64 -2.50 2.87
C LEU A 59 7.93 -3.09 2.32
N GLN A 60 7.87 -4.34 1.91
CA GLN A 60 8.94 -5.03 1.22
C GLN A 60 8.51 -5.33 -0.22
N VAL A 61 9.30 -4.83 -1.18
CA VAL A 61 9.12 -5.13 -2.60
C VAL A 61 10.28 -6.00 -3.06
N GLU A 62 9.95 -7.20 -3.51
CA GLU A 62 10.88 -8.17 -4.08
C GLU A 62 10.63 -8.28 -5.59
N GLU A 63 11.44 -9.07 -6.30
CA GLU A 63 11.34 -9.22 -7.76
C GLU A 63 9.95 -9.69 -8.24
N LYS A 64 9.24 -10.49 -7.42
CA LYS A 64 7.98 -11.14 -7.80
C LYS A 64 6.83 -10.92 -6.81
N SER A 65 7.10 -10.23 -5.71
CA SER A 65 6.17 -10.15 -4.58
C SER A 65 6.21 -8.76 -3.96
N VAL A 66 5.09 -8.40 -3.33
CA VAL A 66 5.01 -7.28 -2.39
C VAL A 66 4.47 -7.82 -1.08
N SER A 67 5.12 -7.47 0.02
CA SER A 67 4.73 -7.85 1.39
C SER A 67 4.56 -6.62 2.26
N LEU A 68 3.53 -6.64 3.12
CA LEU A 68 3.39 -5.70 4.25
C LEU A 68 3.63 -6.47 5.55
N ILE A 69 4.58 -6.00 6.34
CA ILE A 69 5.00 -6.63 7.59
C ILE A 69 4.63 -5.71 8.75
N ASP A 70 3.86 -6.23 9.70
CA ASP A 70 3.55 -5.51 10.94
C ASP A 70 4.78 -5.48 11.85
N LEU A 71 5.20 -4.28 12.26
CA LEU A 71 6.38 -4.08 13.10
C LEU A 71 6.10 -4.34 14.59
N GLU A 72 4.86 -4.16 15.05
CA GLU A 72 4.50 -4.33 16.45
C GLU A 72 4.47 -5.82 16.82
N ASN A 73 3.78 -6.62 16.00
CA ASN A 73 3.63 -8.05 16.25
C ASN A 73 4.73 -8.90 15.60
N LYS A 74 5.55 -8.32 14.71
CA LYS A 74 6.47 -9.05 13.80
C LYS A 74 5.78 -10.18 13.02
N VAL A 75 4.45 -10.20 13.01
CA VAL A 75 3.66 -11.13 12.24
C VAL A 75 3.63 -10.58 10.82
N LYS A 76 4.09 -11.39 9.88
CA LYS A 76 3.97 -11.12 8.44
C LYS A 76 2.50 -11.32 8.03
N GLU A 77 1.61 -10.53 8.62
CA GLU A 77 0.16 -10.79 8.62
C GLU A 77 -0.54 -10.34 7.33
N LEU A 78 0.16 -9.56 6.48
CA LEU A 78 -0.36 -9.04 5.21
C LEU A 78 0.54 -9.37 4.01
N ALA A 79 1.27 -10.47 4.06
CA ALA A 79 1.88 -11.02 2.86
C ALA A 79 1.07 -12.22 2.38
N GLU A 80 -0.17 -11.97 1.94
CA GLU A 80 -0.53 -12.58 0.67
C GLU A 80 0.65 -12.27 -0.26
N HIS A 81 1.30 -13.28 -0.83
CA HIS A 81 2.22 -13.03 -1.93
C HIS A 81 1.38 -12.42 -3.06
N LEU A 82 1.17 -11.11 -3.01
CA LEU A 82 0.52 -10.38 -4.06
C LEU A 82 1.56 -10.34 -5.17
N HIS A 83 1.38 -11.27 -6.12
CA HIS A 83 2.11 -11.23 -7.37
C HIS A 83 1.97 -9.82 -7.93
N ILE A 84 3.06 -9.22 -8.37
CA ILE A 84 3.03 -7.85 -8.95
C ILE A 84 1.98 -7.75 -10.08
N THR A 85 1.67 -8.86 -10.75
CA THR A 85 0.62 -8.97 -11.77
C THR A 85 -0.82 -8.77 -11.27
N SER A 86 -1.09 -8.92 -9.97
CA SER A 86 -2.40 -8.65 -9.36
C SER A 86 -2.56 -7.20 -8.90
N LEU A 87 -1.46 -6.43 -8.84
CA LEU A 87 -1.53 -5.00 -8.60
C LEU A 87 -2.00 -4.32 -9.89
N SER A 88 -3.21 -3.75 -9.85
CA SER A 88 -3.77 -3.02 -10.98
C SER A 88 -2.94 -1.75 -11.21
N THR A 89 -2.01 -1.80 -12.16
CA THR A 89 -1.40 -0.61 -12.75
C THR A 89 -2.38 -0.05 -13.78
N LYS A 90 -3.13 0.97 -13.40
CA LYS A 90 -3.66 1.91 -14.37
C LYS A 90 -2.53 2.78 -14.91
#